data_AF-A0A3Q4HJ63-F1
#
_entry.id   AF-A0A3Q4HJ63-F1
#
_cell.length_a   1.000
_cell.length_b   1.000
_cell.length_c   1.000
_cell.angle_alpha   90.00
_cell.angle_beta   90.00
_cell.angle_gamma   90.00
#
_symmetry.space_group_name_H-M   'P 1'
#
loop_
_entity.id
_entity.type
_entity.pdbx_description
1 polymer ?
#
loop_
_entity_poly.entity_id
_entity_poly.type
_entity_poly.pdbx_seq_one_letter_code
_entity_poly.pdbx_strand_id
1 'polypeptide(L)' 'THIPFNNFCLLLLIQKLKHLLLWQCNSSVEGTIYKYRAKTLNGSQTVNFSDYAGKAVLFVNVATY' A
#
# COMPACT_ATOMS: atom_id res chain seq x y z
N THR A 1 11.79 7.84 39.80
CA THR A 1 12.09 6.94 38.65
C THR A 1 12.41 7.80 37.45
N HIS A 2 13.69 8.13 37.27
CA HIS A 2 14.18 9.12 36.31
C HIS A 2 14.58 8.41 35.01
N ILE A 3 13.72 8.44 33.99
CA ILE A 3 14.06 7.88 32.67
C ILE A 3 15.05 8.86 32.02
N PRO A 4 16.28 8.45 31.65
CA PRO A 4 17.29 9.38 31.17
C PRO A 4 16.84 9.98 29.83
N PHE A 5 16.97 11.30 29.69
CA PHE A 5 16.63 12.10 28.50
C PHE A 5 17.10 11.49 27.16
N ASN A 6 18.20 10.72 27.18
CA ASN A 6 18.77 10.03 26.03
C ASN A 6 17.82 8.97 25.42
N ASN A 7 17.06 8.26 26.27
CA ASN A 7 16.09 7.25 25.81
C ASN A 7 14.88 7.88 25.10
N PHE A 8 14.49 9.10 25.49
CA PHE A 8 13.40 9.81 24.83
C PHE A 8 13.82 10.29 23.43
N CYS A 9 15.03 10.81 23.30
CA CYS A 9 15.60 11.20 22.01
C CYS A 9 15.74 9.99 21.07
N LEU A 10 16.22 8.85 21.60
CA LEU A 10 16.33 7.60 20.84
C LEU A 10 14.95 7.10 20.37
N LEU A 11 13.93 7.17 21.23
CA LEU A 11 12.56 6.80 20.87
C LEU A 11 12.00 7.68 19.74
N LEU A 12 12.26 9.00 19.80
CA LEU A 12 11.86 9.94 18.75
C LEU A 12 12.58 9.69 17.43
N LEU A 13 13.87 9.36 17.46
CA LEU A 13 14.66 8.96 16.29
C LEU A 13 14.10 7.68 15.65
N ILE A 14 13.78 6.67 16.47
CA ILE A 14 13.18 5.41 15.99
C ILE A 14 11.80 5.66 15.37
N GLN A 15 10.96 6.50 15.99
CA GLN A 15 9.65 6.86 15.44
C GLN A 15 9.74 7.60 14.10
N LYS A 16 10.66 8.56 13.98
CA LYS A 16 10.91 9.28 12.71
C LYS A 16 11.46 8.36 11.62
N LEU A 17 12.38 7.45 11.96
CA LEU A 17 12.95 6.48 11.03
C LEU A 17 11.87 5.50 10.52
N LYS A 18 10.97 5.06 11.40
CA LYS A 18 9.81 4.23 11.05
C LYS A 18 8.89 4.96 10.07
N HIS A 19 8.69 6.26 10.25
CA HIS A 19 7.84 7.09 9.37
C HIS A 19 8.48 7.39 8.00
N LEU A 20 9.80 7.33 7.89
CA LEU A 20 10.55 7.56 6.65
C LEU A 20 10.70 6.29 5.80
N LEU A 21 10.71 5.10 6.43
CA LEU A 21 10.82 3.79 5.76
C LEU A 21 9.47 3.08 5.56
N LEU A 22 8.39 3.54 6.19
CA LEU A 22 7.05 3.00 5.96
C LEU A 22 6.44 3.61 4.71
N TRP A 23 6.08 2.73 3.78
CA TRP A 23 4.98 2.96 2.86
C TRP A 23 3.84 3.63 3.62
N GLN A 24 3.45 4.85 3.24
CA GLN A 24 2.36 5.58 3.91
C GLN A 24 1.04 4.89 3.58
N CYS A 25 0.76 3.76 4.23
CA CYS A 25 -0.54 3.13 4.24
C CYS A 25 -1.46 3.96 5.12
N ASN A 26 -2.28 4.82 4.50
CA ASN A 26 -3.36 5.48 5.21
C ASN A 26 -4.47 4.45 5.49
N SER A 27 -4.42 3.80 6.66
CA SER A 27 -5.41 2.81 7.08
C SER A 27 -6.80 3.40 7.34
N SER A 28 -6.93 4.73 7.36
CA SER A 28 -8.21 5.41 7.54
C SER A 28 -9.03 5.47 6.25
N VAL A 29 -8.42 5.25 5.08
CA VAL A 29 -9.14 5.22 3.81
C VAL A 29 -9.63 3.80 3.57
N GLU A 30 -10.94 3.62 3.64
CA GLU A 30 -11.57 2.34 3.40
C GLU A 30 -11.67 2.04 1.89
N GLY A 31 -11.16 0.89 1.47
CA GLY A 31 -11.28 0.43 0.10
C GLY A 31 -10.09 -0.42 -0.35
N THR A 32 -10.39 -1.48 -1.10
CA THR A 32 -9.39 -2.31 -1.76
C THR A 32 -9.73 -2.43 -3.23
N ILE A 33 -8.77 -2.89 -4.04
CA ILE A 33 -9.00 -3.17 -5.45
C ILE A 33 -9.92 -4.38 -5.67
N TYR A 34 -10.13 -5.24 -4.66
CA TYR A 34 -10.78 -6.54 -4.80
C TYR A 34 -12.27 -6.48 -5.15
N LYS A 35 -12.91 -5.33 -4.99
CA LYS A 35 -14.31 -5.10 -5.40
C LYS A 35 -14.47 -4.76 -6.89
N TYR A 36 -13.37 -4.57 -7.61
CA TYR A 36 -13.37 -4.19 -9.02
C TYR A 36 -13.00 -5.36 -9.92
N ARG A 37 -13.35 -5.23 -11.19
CA ARG A 37 -13.11 -6.22 -12.24
C ARG A 37 -12.81 -5.52 -13.56
N ALA A 38 -12.10 -6.20 -14.44
CA ALA A 38 -11.82 -5.73 -15.80
C ALA A 38 -12.16 -6.80 -16.83
N LYS A 39 -12.52 -6.39 -18.04
CA LYS A 39 -12.52 -7.31 -19.18
C LYS A 39 -11.10 -7.40 -19.74
N THR A 40 -10.73 -8.61 -20.15
CA THR A 40 -9.51 -8.82 -20.94
C THR A 40 -9.58 -8.08 -22.27
N LEU A 41 -8.42 -7.81 -22.87
CA LEU A 41 -8.31 -7.06 -24.11
C LEU A 41 -9.15 -7.66 -25.25
N ASN A 42 -9.23 -9.00 -25.31
CA ASN A 42 -10.05 -9.70 -26.31
C ASN A 42 -11.54 -9.82 -25.93
N GLY A 43 -11.94 -9.32 -24.75
CA GLY A 43 -13.30 -9.37 -24.24
C GLY A 43 -13.82 -10.75 -23.83
N SER A 44 -13.02 -11.81 -23.94
CA SER A 44 -13.45 -13.21 -23.73
C SER A 44 -13.78 -13.52 -22.27
N GLN A 45 -13.08 -12.87 -21.35
CA GLN A 45 -13.20 -13.13 -19.92
C GLN A 45 -13.23 -11.82 -19.13
N THR A 46 -14.01 -11.85 -18.04
CA THR A 46 -13.98 -10.83 -17.00
C THR A 46 -13.10 -11.34 -15.85
N VAL A 47 -12.09 -10.55 -15.47
CA VAL A 47 -11.13 -10.86 -14.43
C VAL A 47 -11.47 -10.04 -13.19
N ASN A 48 -11.62 -10.70 -12.05
CA ASN A 48 -11.83 -10.03 -10.77
C ASN A 48 -10.48 -9.72 -10.13
N PHE A 49 -10.32 -8.53 -9.58
CA PHE A 49 -9.05 -8.18 -8.94
C PHE A 49 -8.84 -8.89 -7.59
N SER A 50 -9.91 -9.44 -7.00
CA SER A 50 -9.84 -10.36 -5.86
C SER A 50 -8.92 -11.55 -6.11
N ASP A 51 -8.78 -12.00 -7.36
CA ASP A 51 -7.97 -13.15 -7.74
C ASP A 51 -6.46 -12.89 -7.56
N TYR A 52 -6.08 -11.62 -7.34
CA TYR A 52 -4.72 -11.17 -7.05
C TYR A 52 -4.48 -10.87 -5.57
N ALA A 53 -5.36 -11.31 -4.67
CA ALA A 53 -5.16 -11.13 -3.24
C ALA A 53 -3.80 -11.70 -2.78
N GLY A 54 -3.08 -10.91 -1.99
CA GLY A 54 -1.74 -11.27 -1.50
C GLY A 54 -0.60 -11.04 -2.50
N LYS A 55 -0.89 -10.47 -3.69
CA LYS A 55 0.13 -10.09 -4.69
C LYS A 55 0.27 -8.56 -4.77
N ALA A 56 1.47 -8.10 -5.11
CA ALA A 56 1.68 -6.72 -5.52
C ALA A 56 1.17 -6.54 -6.96
N VAL A 57 0.32 -5.53 -7.19
CA VAL A 57 -0.31 -5.26 -8.49
C VAL A 57 0.03 -3.85 -8.94
N LEU A 58 0.52 -3.70 -10.17
CA LEU A 58 0.82 -2.42 -10.81
C LEU A 58 -0.20 -2.14 -11.92
N PHE A 59 -0.93 -1.02 -11.81
CA PHE A 59 -1.84 -0.57 -12.86
C PHE A 59 -1.10 0.42 -13.78
N VAL A 60 -1.06 0.11 -15.07
CA VAL A 60 -0.44 0.96 -16.10
C VAL A 60 -1.49 1.34 -17.13
N ASN A 61 -1.69 2.64 -17.33
CA ASN A 61 -2.46 3.15 -18.45
C ASN A 61 -1.59 3.13 -19.72
N VAL A 62 -2.10 2.56 -20.81
CA VAL A 62 -1.37 2.41 -22.08
C VAL A 62 -2.18 3.00 -23.25
N ALA A 63 -1.48 3.53 -24.26
CA ALA A 63 -2.06 4.01 -25.51
C ALA A 63 -1.11 3.69 -26.68
N THR A 64 -1.65 3.51 -27.88
CA THR A 64 -0.88 3.34 -29.12
C THR A 64 -0.92 4.62 -29.95
N TYR A 65 0.10 4.84 -30.78
CA TYR A 65 0.16 5.95 -31.73
C TYR A 65 -0.68 5.68 -32.97
#